data_AF-A0A5N6EMT2-F1
#
_entry.id   AF-A0A5N6EMT2-F1
#
_cell.length_a   1.000
_cell.length_b   1.000
_cell.length_c   1.000
_cell.angle_alpha   90.00
_cell.angle_beta   90.00
_cell.angle_gamma   90.00
#
_symmetry.space_group_name_H-M   'P 1'
#
loop_
_entity.id
_entity.type
_entity.pdbx_description
1 polymer ?
#
loop_
_entity_poly.entity_id
_entity_poly.type
_entity_poly.pdbx_seq_one_letter_code
_entity_poly.pdbx_strand_id
1 'polypeptide(L)'
;MTQVLFPEPVLEKRRLTTQLATEIKQLSDDIIELENWSKGSRYNVDDPELDMGKLVSILCEDPIRAKTAKLGPYDISMSSFISMLLPFSTKCSPITSEEHPPLNPFALDKLSHAEPYLTMFAPLKLKKYSNTYCGSDSDMHLEKHTLELSAPWPFPSRQLHLSINYETDPETQSVLSISVPMVIENKTPVYLRQWIESRLANPLLKLDLSGLCWGINRYWEASISRAKLWSRLEFQYPGLIRSRGTTRDTDKLDDFQNPDMLSLSNISLRQILPHLERTSMLFESGDGESVRAYFSCELTIDDWACEPRLVPGITVSAPSMMNGRLGSKVEQDVKGLFHTILNEKQSGRIGVDIDIEADAIVHAAEHILGALFCDEPEKHAFKVKAKR
;
A
#
# COMPACT_ATOMS: atom_id res chain seq x y z
N MET A 1 -18.43 49.46 -37.57
CA MET A 1 -17.24 48.58 -37.55
C MET A 1 -16.58 48.74 -36.19
N THR A 2 -16.88 47.85 -35.26
CA THR A 2 -16.40 47.91 -33.87
C THR A 2 -15.42 46.74 -33.67
N GLN A 3 -14.13 47.06 -33.59
CA GLN A 3 -13.10 46.13 -33.17
C GLN A 3 -13.29 45.82 -31.68
N VAL A 4 -13.61 44.56 -31.36
CA VAL A 4 -13.66 44.08 -29.99
C VAL A 4 -12.21 43.78 -29.57
N LEU A 5 -11.63 44.70 -28.80
CA LEU A 5 -10.36 44.48 -28.10
C LEU A 5 -10.61 43.51 -26.94
N PHE A 6 -10.13 42.28 -27.07
CA PHE A 6 -10.19 41.29 -26.00
C PHE A 6 -9.27 41.70 -24.83
N PRO A 7 -9.66 41.43 -23.57
CA PRO A 7 -8.82 41.68 -22.41
C PRO A 7 -7.49 40.91 -22.49
N GLU A 8 -6.39 41.56 -22.09
CA GLU A 8 -5.01 41.05 -22.08
C GLU A 8 -4.84 39.60 -21.56
N PRO A 9 -5.47 39.15 -20.45
CA PRO A 9 -5.32 37.77 -19.98
C PRO A 9 -5.96 36.72 -20.90
N VAL A 10 -6.96 37.10 -21.70
CA VAL A 10 -7.61 36.21 -22.67
C VAL A 10 -6.73 36.04 -23.92
N LEU A 11 -6.03 37.10 -24.32
CA LEU A 11 -5.05 37.05 -25.41
C LEU A 11 -3.83 36.22 -25.02
N GLU A 12 -3.32 36.38 -23.79
CA GLU A 12 -2.22 35.57 -23.26
C GLU A 12 -2.60 34.10 -23.14
N LYS A 13 -3.79 33.80 -22.59
CA LYS A 13 -4.27 32.41 -22.51
C LYS A 13 -4.39 31.78 -23.89
N ARG A 14 -4.94 32.51 -24.88
CA ARG A 14 -5.03 32.01 -26.25
C ARG A 14 -3.65 31.75 -26.86
N ARG A 15 -2.69 32.66 -26.64
CA ARG A 15 -1.31 32.52 -27.10
C ARG A 15 -0.63 31.29 -26.50
N LEU A 16 -0.76 31.08 -25.19
CA LEU A 16 -0.21 29.92 -24.50
C LEU A 16 -0.87 28.63 -24.98
N THR A 17 -2.18 28.61 -25.17
CA THR A 17 -2.86 27.41 -25.70
C THR A 17 -2.44 27.08 -27.13
N THR A 18 -2.18 28.09 -27.96
CA THR A 18 -1.65 27.85 -29.32
C THR A 18 -0.20 27.37 -29.29
N GLN A 19 0.63 27.89 -28.38
CA GLN A 19 2.01 27.45 -28.20
C GLN A 19 2.10 26.00 -27.70
N LEU A 20 1.31 25.65 -26.68
CA LEU A 20 1.24 24.28 -26.17
C LEU A 20 0.69 23.32 -27.24
N ALA A 21 -0.30 23.74 -28.04
CA ALA A 21 -0.82 22.91 -29.12
C ALA A 21 0.23 22.66 -30.22
N THR A 22 1.07 23.66 -30.53
CA THR A 22 2.18 23.48 -31.48
C THR A 22 3.28 22.59 -30.91
N GLU A 23 3.60 22.71 -29.62
CA GLU A 23 4.61 21.88 -28.95
C GLU A 23 4.15 20.42 -28.85
N ILE A 24 2.89 20.16 -28.50
CA ILE A 24 2.35 18.79 -28.46
C ILE A 24 2.36 18.17 -29.86
N LYS A 25 2.06 18.96 -30.89
CA LYS A 25 2.10 18.47 -32.27
C LYS A 25 3.53 18.14 -32.70
N GLN A 26 4.48 19.01 -32.40
CA GLN A 26 5.90 18.78 -32.68
C GLN A 26 6.40 17.51 -31.96
N LEU A 27 6.10 17.36 -30.67
CA LEU A 27 6.47 16.18 -29.90
C LEU A 27 5.84 14.89 -30.46
N SER A 28 4.60 14.97 -30.93
CA SER A 28 3.93 13.84 -31.59
C SER A 28 4.62 13.46 -32.90
N ASP A 29 5.03 14.44 -33.70
CA ASP A 29 5.75 14.21 -34.95
C ASP A 29 7.15 13.61 -34.68
N ASP A 30 7.84 14.08 -33.63
CA ASP A 30 9.14 13.57 -33.19
C ASP A 30 9.06 12.12 -32.68
N ILE A 31 7.99 11.76 -31.94
CA ILE A 31 7.73 10.38 -31.50
C ILE A 31 7.50 9.45 -32.69
N ILE A 32 6.73 9.90 -33.69
CA ILE A 32 6.49 9.12 -34.92
C ILE A 32 7.80 8.93 -35.68
N GLU A 33 8.64 9.97 -35.75
CA GLU A 33 9.98 9.86 -36.33
C GLU A 33 10.80 8.81 -35.55
N LEU A 34 10.95 8.93 -34.24
CA LEU A 34 11.70 7.96 -33.42
C LEU A 34 11.18 6.52 -33.53
N GLU A 35 9.86 6.33 -33.62
CA GLU A 35 9.26 5.00 -33.80
C GLU A 35 9.59 4.39 -35.18
N ASN A 36 9.63 5.21 -36.22
CA ASN A 36 10.04 4.79 -37.56
C ASN A 36 11.53 4.40 -37.60
N TRP A 37 12.39 5.12 -36.88
CA TRP A 37 13.81 4.77 -36.74
C TRP A 37 14.00 3.45 -35.97
N SER A 38 13.21 3.22 -34.91
CA SER A 38 13.19 1.96 -34.15
C SER A 38 12.75 0.76 -35.01
N LYS A 39 11.80 0.97 -35.93
CA LYS A 39 11.37 -0.06 -36.90
C LYS A 39 12.39 -0.29 -38.00
N GLY A 40 13.08 0.75 -38.47
CA GLY A 40 14.15 0.67 -39.47
C GLY A 40 15.43 -0.03 -38.97
N SER A 41 15.78 0.17 -37.69
CA SER A 41 16.94 -0.48 -37.05
C SER A 41 16.84 -2.01 -36.99
N ARG A 42 15.64 -2.59 -37.07
CA ARG A 42 15.46 -4.06 -37.04
C ARG A 42 15.75 -4.76 -38.38
N TYR A 43 15.98 -4.03 -39.48
CA TYR A 43 16.02 -4.63 -40.82
C TYR A 43 17.13 -4.16 -41.79
N ASN A 44 18.13 -3.35 -41.39
CA ASN A 44 19.27 -3.06 -42.28
C ASN A 44 20.60 -2.93 -41.50
N VAL A 45 21.63 -3.67 -41.95
CA VAL A 45 22.98 -3.73 -41.37
C VAL A 45 23.98 -2.82 -42.10
N ASP A 46 23.67 -2.26 -43.27
CA ASP A 46 24.66 -1.53 -44.06
C ASP A 46 24.10 -0.25 -44.69
N ASP A 47 23.90 0.81 -43.90
CA ASP A 47 23.82 2.18 -44.43
C ASP A 47 24.57 3.17 -43.52
N PRO A 48 25.74 3.68 -43.93
CA PRO A 48 26.63 4.48 -43.07
C PRO A 48 26.23 5.97 -42.96
N GLU A 49 25.06 6.38 -43.44
CA GLU A 49 24.51 7.74 -43.27
C GLU A 49 23.28 7.78 -42.36
N LEU A 50 23.24 6.94 -41.32
CA LEU A 50 22.35 7.21 -40.18
C LEU A 50 22.81 8.53 -39.54
N ASP A 51 22.06 9.60 -39.82
CA ASP A 51 22.30 10.95 -39.33
C ASP A 51 22.14 11.03 -37.81
N MET A 52 23.13 10.50 -37.08
CA MET A 52 23.24 10.57 -35.62
C MET A 52 23.22 12.02 -35.14
N GLY A 53 23.56 13.00 -36.00
CA GLY A 53 23.47 14.41 -35.68
C GLY A 53 22.04 14.84 -35.38
N LYS A 54 21.06 14.32 -36.13
CA LYS A 54 19.64 14.62 -35.91
C LYS A 54 19.07 13.91 -34.68
N LEU A 55 19.50 12.68 -34.41
CA LEU A 55 19.15 11.95 -33.19
C LEU A 55 19.71 12.65 -31.94
N VAL A 56 20.98 13.08 -31.99
CA VAL A 56 21.61 13.86 -30.92
C VAL A 56 20.91 15.21 -30.77
N SER A 57 20.47 15.85 -31.85
CA SER A 57 19.69 17.09 -31.78
C SER A 57 18.35 16.89 -31.06
N ILE A 58 17.62 15.80 -31.34
CA ILE A 58 16.34 15.49 -30.67
C ILE A 58 16.56 15.11 -29.20
N LEU A 59 17.63 14.38 -28.88
CA LEU A 59 17.96 13.95 -27.52
C LEU A 59 18.58 15.06 -26.66
N CYS A 60 19.21 16.07 -27.29
CA CYS A 60 19.82 17.21 -26.61
C CYS A 60 18.95 18.49 -26.65
N GLU A 61 17.79 18.47 -27.32
CA GLU A 61 16.77 19.51 -27.14
C GLU A 61 16.09 19.33 -25.77
N ASP A 62 16.74 19.86 -24.74
CA ASP A 62 16.15 19.96 -23.40
C ASP A 62 14.90 20.85 -23.44
N PRO A 63 13.74 20.40 -22.90
CA PRO A 63 12.67 21.29 -22.57
C PRO A 63 13.14 22.11 -21.37
N ILE A 64 13.08 23.44 -21.51
CA ILE A 64 13.47 24.46 -20.51
C ILE A 64 14.87 25.02 -20.75
N ARG A 65 14.87 26.17 -21.44
CA ARG A 65 15.90 27.23 -21.46
C ARG A 65 16.68 27.35 -20.14
N ALA A 66 17.75 26.59 -19.98
CA ALA A 66 18.78 26.86 -19.00
C ALA A 66 19.66 28.00 -19.53
N LYS A 67 19.76 29.09 -18.76
CA LYS A 67 20.71 30.17 -19.04
C LYS A 67 22.12 29.59 -19.10
N THR A 68 22.83 29.90 -20.17
CA THR A 68 24.25 29.63 -20.40
C THR A 68 25.08 29.72 -19.12
N ALA A 69 25.69 28.60 -18.72
CA ALA A 69 26.70 28.56 -17.67
C ALA A 69 27.93 29.37 -18.10
N LYS A 70 28.40 30.27 -17.25
CA LYS A 70 29.73 30.89 -17.38
C LYS A 70 30.79 29.82 -17.14
N LEU A 71 31.91 29.88 -17.87
CA LEU A 71 33.10 29.06 -17.62
C LEU A 71 33.43 29.03 -16.13
N GLY A 72 33.48 27.82 -15.56
CA GLY A 72 33.86 27.58 -14.17
C GLY A 72 35.36 27.73 -13.94
N PRO A 73 35.79 28.07 -12.71
CA PRO A 73 37.17 28.40 -12.37
C PRO A 73 37.96 27.13 -11.98
N TYR A 74 38.19 26.21 -12.92
CA TYR A 74 39.02 25.02 -12.68
C TYR A 74 40.49 25.20 -13.11
N ASP A 75 41.05 26.40 -12.91
CA ASP A 75 42.49 26.66 -13.12
C ASP A 75 43.15 27.20 -11.84
N ILE A 76 42.87 26.57 -10.69
CA ILE A 76 43.72 26.79 -9.51
C ILE A 76 44.97 25.92 -9.70
N SER A 77 46.02 26.54 -10.23
CA SER A 77 47.33 25.91 -10.40
C SER A 77 47.84 25.34 -9.07
N MET A 78 48.37 24.11 -9.09
CA MET A 78 48.93 23.42 -7.91
C MET A 78 49.98 24.24 -7.15
N SER A 79 50.63 25.20 -7.82
CA SER A 79 51.55 26.14 -7.17
C SER A 79 50.88 26.98 -6.09
N SER A 80 49.60 27.35 -6.26
CA SER A 80 48.83 28.11 -5.28
C SER A 80 48.58 27.31 -3.99
N PHE A 81 48.31 26.01 -4.13
CA PHE A 81 48.13 25.09 -3.00
C PHE A 81 49.41 24.90 -2.20
N ILE A 82 50.55 24.73 -2.88
CA ILE A 82 51.85 24.58 -2.21
C ILE A 82 52.25 25.89 -1.51
N SER A 83 51.93 27.04 -2.10
CA SER A 83 52.18 28.34 -1.47
C SER A 83 51.35 28.59 -0.20
N MET A 84 50.26 27.87 0.03
CA MET A 84 49.49 27.93 1.29
C MET A 84 50.16 27.18 2.46
N LEU A 85 51.11 26.28 2.18
CA LEU A 85 51.81 25.50 3.20
C LEU A 85 53.08 26.19 3.72
N LEU A 86 53.43 27.36 3.18
CA LEU A 86 54.60 28.12 3.62
C LEU A 86 54.24 29.06 4.77
N PRO A 87 55.11 29.15 5.81
CA PRO A 87 54.81 29.81 7.08
C PRO A 87 54.59 31.34 7.01
N PHE A 88 54.81 31.97 5.87
CA PHE A 88 54.63 33.42 5.65
C PHE A 88 53.69 33.76 4.49
N SER A 89 52.87 32.81 4.04
CA SER A 89 51.86 33.09 3.02
C SER A 89 50.84 34.10 3.56
N THR A 90 50.66 35.21 2.85
CA THR A 90 49.75 36.28 3.25
C THR A 90 48.34 35.69 3.38
N LYS A 91 47.78 35.75 4.60
CA LYS A 91 46.48 35.17 4.95
C LYS A 91 45.46 35.44 3.85
N CYS A 92 45.00 34.38 3.19
CA CYS A 92 43.81 34.43 2.36
C CYS A 92 42.68 34.99 3.24
N SER A 93 42.01 36.04 2.77
CA SER A 93 40.70 36.43 3.28
C SER A 93 39.83 35.16 3.37
N PRO A 94 39.01 34.99 4.42
CA PRO A 94 38.12 33.85 4.49
C PRO A 94 37.31 33.85 3.21
N ILE A 95 37.50 32.82 2.40
CA ILE A 95 36.61 32.52 1.30
C ILE A 95 35.29 32.18 1.99
N THR A 96 34.43 33.18 2.19
CA THR A 96 33.01 32.94 2.35
C THR A 96 32.50 32.52 0.98
N SER A 97 32.81 31.29 0.60
CA SER A 97 32.00 30.51 -0.30
C SER A 97 31.48 29.40 0.59
N GLU A 98 30.32 29.62 1.19
CA GLU A 98 29.39 28.52 1.43
C GLU A 98 29.09 27.96 0.03
N GLU A 99 29.97 27.06 -0.40
CA GLU A 99 29.78 26.24 -1.57
C GLU A 99 28.63 25.29 -1.22
N HIS A 100 27.42 25.66 -1.59
CA HIS A 100 26.31 24.73 -1.54
C HIS A 100 26.70 23.53 -2.42
N PRO A 101 26.69 22.29 -1.90
CA PRO A 101 26.86 21.11 -2.74
C PRO A 101 25.86 21.17 -3.90
N PRO A 102 26.15 20.55 -5.06
CA PRO A 102 25.26 20.61 -6.21
C PRO A 102 23.82 20.29 -5.76
N LEU A 103 22.92 21.26 -5.97
CA LEU A 103 21.54 21.20 -5.51
C LEU A 103 20.92 19.96 -6.14
N ASN A 104 20.74 18.91 -5.34
CA ASN A 104 20.09 17.71 -5.81
C ASN A 104 18.66 18.12 -6.19
N PRO A 105 18.25 18.00 -7.48
CA PRO A 105 16.91 18.41 -7.90
C PRO A 105 15.79 17.59 -7.24
N PHE A 106 16.15 16.48 -6.58
CA PHE A 106 15.27 15.61 -5.80
C PHE A 106 15.40 15.81 -4.28
N ALA A 107 16.32 16.64 -3.80
CA ALA A 107 16.38 16.95 -2.38
C ALA A 107 15.20 17.84 -1.99
N LEU A 108 14.46 17.43 -0.96
CA LEU A 108 13.44 18.26 -0.36
C LEU A 108 14.14 19.41 0.38
N ASP A 109 14.33 20.55 -0.30
CA ASP A 109 14.91 21.78 0.26
C ASP A 109 14.20 22.25 1.54
N LYS A 110 12.95 21.80 1.74
CA LYS A 110 12.15 22.04 2.94
C LYS A 110 11.65 20.71 3.52
N LEU A 111 12.34 20.24 4.57
CA LEU A 111 11.90 19.12 5.41
C LEU A 111 10.46 19.29 5.95
N SER A 112 9.95 20.53 6.04
CA SER A 112 8.59 20.84 6.47
C SER A 112 7.48 20.26 5.58
N HIS A 113 7.81 19.81 4.36
CA HIS A 113 6.88 19.13 3.46
C HIS A 113 7.21 17.66 3.23
N ALA A 114 8.18 17.08 3.95
CA ALA A 114 8.61 15.69 3.73
C ALA A 114 7.62 14.65 4.26
N GLU A 115 6.87 14.96 5.33
CA GLU A 115 5.99 14.00 6.01
C GLU A 115 4.94 13.37 5.08
N PRO A 116 4.22 14.12 4.22
CA PRO A 116 3.29 13.51 3.26
C PRO A 116 3.95 12.57 2.25
N TYR A 117 5.18 12.86 1.81
CA TYR A 117 5.90 12.02 0.84
C TYR A 117 6.45 10.75 1.50
N LEU A 118 6.95 10.86 2.74
CA LEU A 118 7.48 9.71 3.49
C LEU A 118 6.37 8.79 4.02
N THR A 119 5.16 9.30 4.20
CA THR A 119 4.03 8.53 4.76
C THR A 119 3.01 8.10 3.73
N MET A 120 3.12 8.51 2.45
CA MET A 120 2.15 8.19 1.39
C MET A 120 1.87 6.70 1.25
N PHE A 121 2.91 5.86 1.41
CA PHE A 121 2.82 4.40 1.31
C PHE A 121 2.96 3.70 2.67
N ALA A 122 2.94 4.46 3.77
CA ALA A 122 3.02 3.89 5.11
C ALA A 122 1.59 3.65 5.64
N PRO A 123 1.15 2.39 5.81
CA PRO A 123 -0.20 2.12 6.27
C PRO A 123 -0.38 2.44 7.76
N LEU A 124 0.71 2.68 8.50
CA LEU A 124 0.69 3.16 9.88
C LEU A 124 1.36 4.52 10.02
N LYS A 125 0.91 5.27 11.03
CA LYS A 125 1.57 6.50 11.46
C LYS A 125 2.80 6.17 12.30
N LEU A 126 3.95 6.66 11.85
CA LEU A 126 5.25 6.50 12.52
C LEU A 126 5.64 7.77 13.29
N LYS A 127 6.10 7.62 14.53
CA LYS A 127 6.90 8.63 15.24
C LYS A 127 8.23 8.02 15.66
N LYS A 128 9.28 8.85 15.68
CA LYS A 128 10.62 8.44 16.08
C LYS A 128 11.12 9.32 17.21
N TYR A 129 11.70 8.68 18.21
CA TYR A 129 12.44 9.32 19.31
C TYR A 129 13.85 8.71 19.34
N SER A 130 14.86 9.50 19.65
CA SER A 130 16.26 9.04 19.64
C SER A 130 17.06 9.78 20.70
N ASN A 131 17.94 9.06 21.38
CA ASN A 131 18.82 9.60 22.39
C ASN A 131 20.19 8.93 22.32
N THR A 132 21.26 9.71 22.44
CA THR A 132 22.63 9.23 22.49
C THR A 132 23.06 9.04 23.95
N TYR A 133 23.87 8.03 24.23
CA TYR A 133 24.43 7.80 25.56
C TYR A 133 25.79 7.08 25.47
N CYS A 134 26.63 7.24 26.49
CA CYS A 134 27.87 6.46 26.60
C CYS A 134 27.54 5.07 27.15
N GLY A 135 28.06 4.04 26.48
CA GLY A 135 27.95 2.64 26.91
C GLY A 135 28.74 2.37 28.20
N SER A 136 28.91 1.08 28.52
CA SER A 136 29.70 0.65 29.68
C SER A 136 31.18 1.03 29.56
N ASP A 137 31.68 1.08 28.33
CA ASP A 137 33.01 1.60 28.02
C ASP A 137 32.90 3.09 27.70
N SER A 138 33.74 3.92 28.33
CA SER A 138 33.70 5.39 28.21
C SER A 138 33.84 5.90 26.78
N ASP A 139 34.41 5.08 25.91
CA ASP A 139 34.74 5.42 24.54
C ASP A 139 33.67 4.94 23.55
N MET A 140 32.68 4.14 23.99
CA MET A 140 31.62 3.62 23.12
C MET A 140 30.38 4.51 23.20
N HIS A 141 30.09 5.25 22.13
CA HIS A 141 28.88 6.05 22.00
C HIS A 141 27.76 5.23 21.36
N LEU A 142 26.65 5.03 22.07
CA LEU A 142 25.51 4.25 21.59
C LEU A 142 24.28 5.14 21.38
N GLU A 143 23.43 4.72 20.45
CA GLU A 143 22.16 5.37 20.18
C GLU A 143 21.00 4.47 20.55
N LYS A 144 20.10 4.99 21.38
CA LYS A 144 18.83 4.35 21.69
C LYS A 144 17.70 5.04 20.94
N HIS A 145 16.91 4.25 20.24
CA HIS A 145 15.81 4.73 19.43
C HIS A 145 14.50 4.08 19.85
N THR A 146 13.41 4.82 19.70
CA THR A 146 12.04 4.35 19.88
C THR A 146 11.23 4.71 18.65
N LEU A 147 10.61 3.72 18.01
CA LEU A 147 9.63 3.88 16.96
C LEU A 147 8.24 3.63 17.53
N GLU A 148 7.34 4.61 17.44
CA GLU A 148 5.93 4.42 17.74
C GLU A 148 5.15 4.24 16.45
N LEU A 149 4.48 3.09 16.32
CA LEU A 149 3.57 2.77 15.22
C LEU A 149 2.15 2.85 15.75
N SER A 150 1.30 3.63 15.09
CA SER A 150 -0.10 3.76 15.46
C SER A 150 -1.04 3.74 14.25
N ALA A 151 -2.27 3.29 14.45
CA ALA A 151 -3.30 3.37 13.42
C ALA A 151 -3.45 4.83 12.92
N PRO A 152 -3.41 5.07 11.60
CA PRO A 152 -3.50 6.42 11.04
C PRO A 152 -4.94 6.93 11.12
N TRP A 153 -5.12 8.24 11.02
CA TRP A 153 -6.46 8.80 10.79
C TRP A 153 -7.06 8.21 9.50
N PRO A 154 -8.36 7.86 9.45
CA PRO A 154 -9.41 8.14 10.42
C PRO A 154 -9.62 7.08 11.52
N PHE A 155 -8.73 6.08 11.62
CA PHE A 155 -8.83 5.07 12.67
C PHE A 155 -8.40 5.64 14.04
N PRO A 156 -9.08 5.26 15.13
CA PRO A 156 -8.61 5.60 16.46
C PRO A 156 -7.24 4.97 16.72
N SER A 157 -6.25 5.76 17.17
CA SER A 157 -4.89 5.26 17.43
C SER A 157 -4.82 4.11 18.44
N ARG A 158 -5.81 4.00 19.34
CA ARG A 158 -5.95 2.88 20.27
C ARG A 158 -6.22 1.52 19.62
N GLN A 159 -6.58 1.51 18.33
CA GLN A 159 -6.90 0.28 17.60
C GLN A 159 -5.65 -0.55 17.31
N LEU A 160 -4.52 0.12 17.08
CA LEU A 160 -3.21 -0.49 17.00
C LEU A 160 -2.20 0.56 17.45
N HIS A 161 -1.48 0.27 18.54
CA HIS A 161 -0.40 1.10 19.05
C HIS A 161 0.74 0.21 19.55
N LEU A 162 1.92 0.41 18.99
CA LEU A 162 3.12 -0.39 19.28
C LEU A 162 4.32 0.53 19.41
N SER A 163 5.21 0.19 20.35
CA SER A 163 6.48 0.86 20.55
C SER A 163 7.60 -0.15 20.30
N ILE A 164 8.54 0.17 19.41
CA ILE A 164 9.71 -0.65 19.11
C ILE A 164 10.93 0.12 19.59
N ASN A 165 11.64 -0.44 20.56
CA ASN A 165 12.89 0.12 21.07
C ASN A 165 14.05 -0.64 20.46
N TYR A 166 15.00 0.06 19.87
CA TYR A 166 16.20 -0.56 19.34
C TYR A 166 17.43 0.27 19.66
N GLU A 167 18.57 -0.39 19.67
CA GLU A 167 19.85 0.20 19.98
C GLU A 167 20.80 -0.01 18.81
N THR A 168 21.57 1.03 18.49
CA THR A 168 22.56 0.99 17.41
C THR A 168 23.91 1.48 17.88
N ASP A 169 24.93 0.91 17.27
CA ASP A 169 26.28 1.42 17.30
C ASP A 169 26.50 2.30 16.04
N PRO A 170 26.64 3.62 16.20
CA PRO A 170 26.87 4.54 15.09
C PRO A 170 28.24 4.36 14.43
N GLU A 171 29.24 3.82 15.14
CA GLU A 171 30.58 3.60 14.59
C GLU A 171 30.59 2.42 13.63
N THR A 172 29.99 1.30 14.04
CA THR A 172 29.87 0.11 13.18
C THR A 172 28.63 0.11 12.28
N GLN A 173 27.75 1.11 12.44
CA GLN A 173 26.47 1.22 11.73
C GLN A 173 25.61 -0.05 11.87
N SER A 174 25.60 -0.64 13.07
CA SER A 174 24.95 -1.92 13.33
C SER A 174 23.85 -1.82 14.38
N VAL A 175 22.82 -2.68 14.28
CA VAL A 175 21.76 -2.82 15.28
C VAL A 175 22.23 -3.81 16.33
N LEU A 176 22.29 -3.38 17.60
CA LEU A 176 22.76 -4.19 18.72
C LEU A 176 21.62 -4.97 19.38
N SER A 177 20.45 -4.34 19.53
CA SER A 177 19.30 -4.96 20.18
C SER A 177 17.98 -4.39 19.66
N ILE A 178 16.93 -5.21 19.71
CA ILE A 178 15.54 -4.81 19.44
C ILE A 178 14.67 -5.36 20.56
N SER A 179 13.74 -4.56 21.04
CA SER A 179 12.75 -4.95 22.03
C SER A 179 11.41 -4.27 21.76
N VAL A 180 10.32 -5.00 21.96
CA VAL A 180 8.96 -4.47 21.81
C VAL A 180 8.23 -4.69 23.13
N PRO A 181 8.06 -3.65 23.97
CA PRO A 181 7.37 -3.78 25.24
C PRO A 181 5.89 -4.17 25.04
N MET A 182 5.57 -5.42 25.35
CA MET A 182 4.20 -5.94 25.36
C MET A 182 3.56 -5.67 26.72
N VAL A 183 3.12 -4.44 26.97
CA VAL A 183 2.37 -4.11 28.19
C VAL A 183 0.99 -4.78 28.10
N ILE A 184 0.53 -5.42 29.18
CA ILE A 184 -0.76 -6.15 29.23
C ILE A 184 -1.96 -5.23 28.92
N GLU A 185 -1.82 -3.93 29.18
CA GLU A 185 -2.81 -2.89 28.86
C GLU A 185 -2.87 -2.55 27.36
N ASN A 186 -1.81 -2.86 26.59
CA ASN A 186 -1.81 -2.67 25.16
C ASN A 186 -2.69 -3.76 24.53
N LYS A 187 -3.80 -3.32 23.92
CA LYS A 187 -4.71 -4.12 23.10
C LYS A 187 -4.07 -4.57 21.78
N THR A 188 -2.79 -4.93 21.80
CA THR A 188 -2.12 -5.53 20.65
C THR A 188 -2.81 -6.86 20.33
N PRO A 189 -3.27 -7.06 19.09
CA PRO A 189 -3.89 -8.30 18.70
C PRO A 189 -3.00 -9.52 18.99
N VAL A 190 -3.60 -10.61 19.47
CA VAL A 190 -2.89 -11.80 19.94
C VAL A 190 -1.98 -12.38 18.85
N TYR A 191 -2.47 -12.49 17.62
CA TYR A 191 -1.70 -13.02 16.48
C TYR A 191 -0.45 -12.19 16.19
N LEU A 192 -0.59 -10.85 16.19
CA LEU A 192 0.54 -9.95 15.96
C LEU A 192 1.56 -10.05 17.08
N ARG A 193 1.10 -10.13 18.34
CA ARG A 193 1.98 -10.31 19.50
C ARG A 193 2.80 -11.60 19.39
N GLN A 194 2.14 -12.72 19.11
CA GLN A 194 2.80 -14.03 18.98
C GLN A 194 3.85 -14.03 17.87
N TRP A 195 3.55 -13.42 16.72
CA TRP A 195 4.51 -13.29 15.63
C TRP A 195 5.71 -12.42 16.00
N ILE A 196 5.51 -11.27 16.67
CA ILE A 196 6.61 -10.41 17.13
C ILE A 196 7.50 -11.17 18.12
N GLU A 197 6.90 -11.87 19.09
CA GLU A 197 7.64 -12.66 20.09
C GLU A 197 8.44 -13.80 19.42
N SER A 198 7.84 -14.53 18.49
CA SER A 198 8.50 -15.57 17.70
C SER A 198 9.70 -15.01 16.93
N ARG A 199 9.52 -13.88 16.25
CA ARG A 199 10.57 -13.22 15.46
C ARG A 199 11.74 -12.76 16.33
N LEU A 200 11.46 -12.12 17.46
CA LEU A 200 12.50 -11.64 18.38
C LEU A 200 13.22 -12.78 19.12
N ALA A 201 12.59 -13.94 19.27
CA ALA A 201 13.22 -15.14 19.79
C ALA A 201 14.15 -15.82 18.76
N ASN A 202 13.94 -15.58 17.46
CA ASN A 202 14.73 -16.19 16.39
C ASN A 202 16.12 -15.53 16.26
N PRO A 203 17.24 -16.26 16.45
CA PRO A 203 18.59 -15.70 16.40
C PRO A 203 18.96 -14.97 15.10
N LEU A 204 18.33 -15.34 13.98
CA LEU A 204 18.61 -14.78 12.66
C LEU A 204 17.78 -13.53 12.36
N LEU A 205 16.62 -13.38 13.01
CA LEU A 205 15.66 -12.31 12.74
C LEU A 205 15.56 -11.28 13.87
N LYS A 206 16.10 -11.58 15.05
CA LYS A 206 16.00 -10.73 16.25
C LYS A 206 16.56 -9.31 16.10
N LEU A 207 17.44 -9.07 15.11
CA LEU A 207 18.03 -7.76 14.80
C LEU A 207 17.48 -7.15 13.49
N ASP A 208 16.55 -7.82 12.82
CA ASP A 208 15.93 -7.33 11.59
C ASP A 208 14.78 -6.35 11.89
N LEU A 209 15.15 -5.09 12.12
CA LEU A 209 14.22 -4.00 12.38
C LEU A 209 13.30 -3.72 11.18
N SER A 210 13.85 -3.78 9.96
CA SER A 210 13.11 -3.47 8.74
C SER A 210 12.01 -4.49 8.49
N GLY A 211 12.32 -5.79 8.57
CA GLY A 211 11.32 -6.84 8.44
C GLY A 211 10.27 -6.81 9.54
N LEU A 212 10.66 -6.46 10.77
CA LEU A 212 9.71 -6.26 11.88
C LEU A 212 8.72 -5.12 11.55
N CYS A 213 9.22 -3.95 11.16
CA CYS A 213 8.38 -2.81 10.78
C CYS A 213 7.49 -3.13 9.57
N TRP A 214 8.04 -3.79 8.55
CA TRP A 214 7.29 -4.21 7.36
C TRP A 214 6.13 -5.14 7.72
N GLY A 215 6.38 -6.21 8.49
CA GLY A 215 5.33 -7.16 8.86
C GLY A 215 4.23 -6.55 9.71
N ILE A 216 4.55 -5.61 10.63
CA ILE A 216 3.54 -4.88 11.41
C ILE A 216 2.64 -4.03 10.50
N ASN A 217 3.23 -3.33 9.53
CA ASN A 217 2.50 -2.51 8.57
C ASN A 217 1.58 -3.38 7.69
N ARG A 218 2.11 -4.48 7.15
CA ARG A 218 1.34 -5.42 6.32
C ARG A 218 0.22 -6.11 7.09
N TYR A 219 0.46 -6.48 8.35
CA TYR A 219 -0.58 -7.03 9.23
C TYR A 219 -1.77 -6.08 9.37
N TRP A 220 -1.51 -4.77 9.49
CA TRP A 220 -2.57 -3.78 9.61
C TRP A 220 -3.43 -3.70 8.34
N GLU A 221 -2.80 -3.70 7.16
CA GLU A 221 -3.51 -3.76 5.89
C GLU A 221 -4.38 -5.02 5.80
N ALA A 222 -3.81 -6.18 6.12
CA ALA A 222 -4.54 -7.45 6.11
C ALA A 222 -5.71 -7.47 7.11
N SER A 223 -5.54 -6.83 8.26
CA SER A 223 -6.60 -6.69 9.26
C SER A 223 -7.77 -5.85 8.71
N ILE A 224 -7.48 -4.80 7.95
CA ILE A 224 -8.50 -3.99 7.26
C ILE A 224 -9.19 -4.80 6.17
N SER A 225 -8.45 -5.49 5.29
CA SER A 225 -9.02 -6.31 4.21
C SER A 225 -9.94 -7.41 4.76
N ARG A 226 -9.55 -8.05 5.86
CA ARG A 226 -10.38 -9.02 6.57
C ARG A 226 -11.64 -8.41 7.19
N ALA A 227 -11.53 -7.22 7.78
CA ALA A 227 -12.68 -6.52 8.34
C ALA A 227 -13.68 -6.08 7.25
N LYS A 228 -13.19 -5.67 6.08
CA LYS A 228 -14.00 -5.40 4.89
C LYS A 228 -14.76 -6.66 4.43
N LEU A 229 -14.10 -7.82 4.39
CA LEU A 229 -14.74 -9.10 4.12
C LEU A 229 -15.90 -9.38 5.08
N TRP A 230 -15.69 -9.21 6.39
CA TRP A 230 -16.76 -9.44 7.37
C TRP A 230 -17.91 -8.45 7.23
N SER A 231 -17.61 -7.18 7.00
CA SER A 231 -18.62 -6.16 6.78
C SER A 231 -19.49 -6.47 5.56
N ARG A 232 -18.89 -6.96 4.47
CA ARG A 232 -19.62 -7.36 3.25
C ARG A 232 -20.55 -8.55 3.51
N LEU A 233 -20.06 -9.58 4.20
CA LEU A 233 -20.89 -10.73 4.54
C LEU A 233 -22.04 -10.38 5.50
N GLU A 234 -21.79 -9.51 6.49
CA GLU A 234 -22.82 -9.02 7.40
C GLU A 234 -23.89 -8.19 6.68
N PHE A 235 -23.47 -7.35 5.73
CA PHE A 235 -24.39 -6.55 4.91
C PHE A 235 -25.26 -7.40 3.99
N GLN A 236 -24.71 -8.45 3.37
CA GLN A 236 -25.45 -9.29 2.43
C GLN A 236 -26.40 -10.29 3.11
N TYR A 237 -26.02 -10.81 4.28
CA TYR A 237 -26.79 -11.85 4.97
C TYR A 237 -27.23 -11.43 6.39
N PRO A 238 -27.86 -10.26 6.57
CA PRO A 238 -28.23 -9.76 7.90
C PRO A 238 -29.25 -10.66 8.59
N GLY A 239 -30.12 -11.33 7.83
CA GLY A 239 -31.13 -12.25 8.34
C GLY A 239 -30.57 -13.57 8.88
N LEU A 240 -29.32 -13.91 8.59
CA LEU A 240 -28.67 -15.14 9.04
C LEU A 240 -27.77 -14.95 10.27
N ILE A 241 -27.57 -13.71 10.76
CA ILE A 241 -26.63 -13.43 11.85
C ILE A 241 -27.42 -13.12 13.14
N ARG A 242 -27.44 -14.05 14.09
CA ARG A 242 -28.03 -13.84 15.42
C ARG A 242 -27.07 -13.17 16.40
N SER A 243 -26.66 -11.92 16.15
CA SER A 243 -26.04 -11.01 17.13
C SER A 243 -25.79 -9.68 16.41
N ARG A 244 -26.32 -8.53 16.82
CA ARG A 244 -26.25 -7.88 18.14
C ARG A 244 -27.58 -7.16 18.39
N GLY A 245 -28.08 -7.19 19.63
CA GLY A 245 -29.15 -6.29 20.05
C GLY A 245 -28.69 -4.85 19.90
N THR A 246 -29.08 -4.20 18.81
CA THR A 246 -28.93 -2.76 18.58
C THR A 246 -30.19 -2.28 17.87
N THR A 247 -30.75 -1.25 18.46
CA THR A 247 -31.88 -0.43 18.05
C THR A 247 -32.03 -0.38 16.53
N ARG A 248 -33.25 -0.65 16.06
CA ARG A 248 -33.77 -0.10 14.81
C ARG A 248 -33.79 1.42 14.96
N ASP A 249 -32.64 2.07 14.94
CA ASP A 249 -32.58 3.49 14.65
C ASP A 249 -32.76 3.59 13.15
N THR A 250 -34.02 3.77 12.79
CA THR A 250 -34.47 4.33 11.53
C THR A 250 -33.88 5.73 11.39
N ASP A 251 -32.59 5.83 11.10
CA ASP A 251 -31.98 7.10 10.70
C ASP A 251 -31.33 6.91 9.33
N LYS A 252 -32.11 7.33 8.33
CA LYS A 252 -31.75 7.62 6.94
C LYS A 252 -31.22 6.46 6.11
N LEU A 253 -32.17 5.62 5.70
CA LEU A 253 -32.07 4.63 4.63
C LEU A 253 -32.10 5.25 3.22
N ASP A 254 -31.64 6.51 3.06
CA ASP A 254 -31.87 7.30 1.83
C ASP A 254 -30.62 7.47 0.94
N ASP A 255 -29.47 6.91 1.34
CA ASP A 255 -28.21 6.99 0.57
C ASP A 255 -27.77 5.63 0.00
N PHE A 256 -28.62 4.60 0.10
CA PHE A 256 -28.28 3.20 -0.26
C PHE A 256 -28.96 2.69 -1.55
N GLN A 257 -29.41 3.58 -2.42
CA GLN A 257 -29.97 3.21 -3.74
C GLN A 257 -28.90 2.99 -4.82
N ASN A 258 -27.88 2.16 -4.54
CA ASN A 258 -27.16 1.54 -5.64
C ASN A 258 -26.90 0.06 -5.34
N PRO A 259 -27.58 -0.88 -6.04
CA PRO A 259 -27.41 -2.32 -5.88
C PRO A 259 -26.14 -2.84 -6.56
N ASP A 260 -25.27 -1.96 -7.06
CA ASP A 260 -23.93 -2.30 -7.51
C ASP A 260 -23.09 -2.68 -6.28
N MET A 261 -23.17 -3.97 -5.93
CA MET A 261 -22.23 -4.79 -5.15
C MET A 261 -21.19 -3.96 -4.39
N LEU A 262 -21.33 -3.85 -3.06
CA LEU A 262 -20.33 -3.21 -2.20
C LEU A 262 -18.95 -3.81 -2.47
N SER A 263 -18.17 -3.16 -3.34
CA SER A 263 -16.76 -3.45 -3.52
C SER A 263 -16.06 -3.24 -2.17
N LEU A 264 -15.07 -4.08 -1.85
CA LEU A 264 -14.24 -3.92 -0.65
C LEU A 264 -13.64 -2.50 -0.53
N SER A 265 -13.55 -1.77 -1.66
CA SER A 265 -13.11 -0.37 -1.73
C SER A 265 -14.09 0.65 -1.15
N ASN A 266 -15.40 0.34 -1.04
CA ASN A 266 -16.45 1.33 -0.75
C ASN A 266 -17.03 1.21 0.67
N ILE A 267 -16.44 0.38 1.53
CA ILE A 267 -16.95 0.12 2.89
C ILE A 267 -16.55 1.27 3.82
N SER A 268 -17.53 1.83 4.53
CA SER A 268 -17.31 2.94 5.46
C SER A 268 -16.56 2.49 6.72
N LEU A 269 -15.75 3.37 7.31
CA LEU A 269 -15.01 3.07 8.54
C LEU A 269 -15.91 2.59 9.69
N ARG A 270 -17.15 3.12 9.79
CA ARG A 270 -18.13 2.69 10.82
C ARG A 270 -18.49 1.21 10.70
N GLN A 271 -18.49 0.69 9.48
CA GLN A 271 -18.76 -0.73 9.21
C GLN A 271 -17.51 -1.59 9.41
N ILE A 272 -16.30 -1.06 9.19
CA ILE A 272 -15.05 -1.83 9.34
C ILE A 272 -14.64 -1.99 10.81
N LEU A 273 -14.76 -0.92 11.62
CA LEU A 273 -14.27 -0.91 13.01
C LEU A 273 -14.75 -2.09 13.87
N PRO A 274 -16.03 -2.50 13.85
CA PRO A 274 -16.51 -3.64 14.65
C PRO A 274 -15.88 -4.98 14.27
N HIS A 275 -15.28 -5.07 13.08
CA HIS A 275 -14.78 -6.32 12.52
C HIS A 275 -13.25 -6.44 12.49
N LEU A 276 -12.50 -5.41 12.89
CA LEU A 276 -11.02 -5.42 12.83
C LEU A 276 -10.40 -6.60 13.59
N GLU A 277 -10.95 -6.95 14.75
CA GLU A 277 -10.49 -8.07 15.57
C GLU A 277 -11.29 -9.37 15.32
N ARG A 278 -12.36 -9.30 14.53
CA ARG A 278 -13.24 -10.45 14.31
C ARG A 278 -12.52 -11.53 13.49
N THR A 279 -12.44 -12.74 14.03
CA THR A 279 -11.84 -13.91 13.36
C THR A 279 -12.87 -14.85 12.77
N SER A 280 -14.15 -14.71 13.13
CA SER A 280 -15.18 -15.64 12.67
C SER A 280 -16.59 -15.05 12.69
N MET A 281 -17.48 -15.64 11.90
CA MET A 281 -18.89 -15.27 11.83
C MET A 281 -19.76 -16.54 11.73
N LEU A 282 -20.83 -16.57 12.52
CA LEU A 282 -21.83 -17.63 12.52
C LEU A 282 -23.05 -17.16 11.73
N PHE A 283 -23.48 -17.99 10.80
CA PHE A 283 -24.70 -17.84 10.01
C PHE A 283 -25.64 -18.99 10.37
N GLU A 284 -26.86 -18.66 10.76
CA GLU A 284 -27.89 -19.62 11.16
C GLU A 284 -29.27 -19.13 10.72
N SER A 285 -30.11 -20.08 10.29
CA SER A 285 -31.51 -19.77 10.04
C SER A 285 -32.28 -19.69 11.35
N GLY A 286 -33.41 -18.96 11.35
CA GLY A 286 -34.20 -18.64 12.53
C GLY A 286 -34.76 -19.85 13.30
N ASP A 287 -34.70 -21.06 12.75
CA ASP A 287 -35.31 -22.27 13.33
C ASP A 287 -34.29 -23.15 14.06
N GLY A 288 -34.70 -23.75 15.19
CA GLY A 288 -33.82 -24.48 16.11
C GLY A 288 -33.21 -25.78 15.59
N GLU A 289 -33.75 -26.35 14.49
CA GLU A 289 -33.23 -27.53 13.79
C GLU A 289 -32.63 -27.18 12.41
N SER A 290 -32.16 -25.94 12.24
CA SER A 290 -31.66 -25.47 10.96
C SER A 290 -30.15 -25.66 10.76
N VAL A 291 -29.73 -25.59 9.50
CA VAL A 291 -28.32 -25.56 9.08
C VAL A 291 -27.63 -24.35 9.69
N ARG A 292 -26.40 -24.55 10.18
CA ARG A 292 -25.53 -23.50 10.71
C ARG A 292 -24.20 -23.53 10.00
N ALA A 293 -23.75 -22.39 9.49
CA ALA A 293 -22.44 -22.24 8.86
C ALA A 293 -21.57 -21.30 9.70
N TYR A 294 -20.44 -21.80 10.16
CA TYR A 294 -19.43 -21.04 10.86
C TYR A 294 -18.25 -20.80 9.93
N PHE A 295 -18.03 -19.53 9.59
CA PHE A 295 -16.87 -19.11 8.80
C PHE A 295 -15.80 -18.53 9.72
N SER A 296 -14.57 -18.98 9.56
CA SER A 296 -13.39 -18.42 10.20
C SER A 296 -12.47 -17.82 9.14
N CYS A 297 -11.77 -16.76 9.50
CA CYS A 297 -10.70 -16.17 8.71
C CYS A 297 -9.64 -15.69 9.70
N GLU A 298 -8.63 -16.51 9.90
CA GLU A 298 -7.49 -16.18 10.75
C GLU A 298 -6.46 -15.39 9.94
N LEU A 299 -5.61 -14.65 10.65
CA LEU A 299 -4.56 -13.84 10.05
C LEU A 299 -3.22 -14.34 10.57
N THR A 300 -2.41 -14.86 9.67
CA THR A 300 -1.06 -15.35 9.96
C THR A 300 -0.04 -14.48 9.24
N ILE A 301 1.19 -14.41 9.75
CA ILE A 301 2.28 -13.67 9.11
C ILE A 301 3.43 -14.64 8.94
N ASP A 302 4.01 -14.69 7.74
CA ASP A 302 5.19 -15.50 7.48
C ASP A 302 6.40 -14.94 8.24
N ASP A 303 7.14 -15.80 8.95
CA ASP A 303 8.28 -15.38 9.75
C ASP A 303 9.44 -14.84 8.89
N TRP A 304 9.57 -15.21 7.62
CA TRP A 304 10.71 -14.82 6.78
C TRP A 304 10.38 -13.69 5.83
N ALA A 305 9.28 -13.83 5.08
CA ALA A 305 8.81 -12.85 4.12
C ALA A 305 8.08 -11.69 4.78
N CYS A 306 7.64 -11.84 6.04
CA CYS A 306 6.81 -10.86 6.75
C CYS A 306 5.50 -10.54 6.01
N GLU A 307 5.07 -11.45 5.13
CA GLU A 307 3.84 -11.31 4.36
C GLU A 307 2.67 -11.94 5.14
N PRO A 308 1.60 -11.17 5.40
CA PRO A 308 0.41 -11.69 6.01
C PRO A 308 -0.36 -12.58 5.02
N ARG A 309 -1.08 -13.56 5.56
CA ARG A 309 -2.00 -14.41 4.81
C ARG A 309 -3.31 -14.57 5.56
N LEU A 310 -4.40 -14.44 4.81
CA LEU A 310 -5.73 -14.75 5.31
C LEU A 310 -5.94 -16.26 5.21
N VAL A 311 -6.28 -16.90 6.33
CA VAL A 311 -6.50 -18.34 6.41
C VAL A 311 -8.00 -18.58 6.59
N PRO A 312 -8.75 -18.72 5.49
CA PRO A 312 -10.18 -18.97 5.54
C PRO A 312 -10.48 -20.43 5.94
N GLY A 313 -11.51 -20.60 6.75
CA GLY A 313 -12.04 -21.89 7.15
C GLY A 313 -13.57 -21.85 7.20
N ILE A 314 -14.18 -23.01 7.00
CA ILE A 314 -15.63 -23.17 7.11
C ILE A 314 -15.96 -24.46 7.86
N THR A 315 -16.92 -24.37 8.76
CA THR A 315 -17.50 -25.52 9.45
C THR A 315 -19.02 -25.43 9.33
N VAL A 316 -19.67 -26.51 8.92
CA VAL A 316 -21.14 -26.54 8.76
C VAL A 316 -21.71 -27.61 9.67
N SER A 317 -22.67 -27.20 10.49
CA SER A 317 -23.50 -28.11 11.28
C SER A 317 -24.84 -28.25 10.58
N ALA A 318 -25.13 -29.43 10.05
CA ALA A 318 -26.43 -29.80 9.48
C ALA A 318 -27.17 -30.79 10.40
N PRO A 319 -28.51 -30.89 10.30
CA PRO A 319 -29.27 -31.94 10.98
C PRO A 319 -28.72 -33.34 10.65
N SER A 320 -28.94 -34.31 11.55
CA SER A 320 -28.44 -35.69 11.42
C SER A 320 -28.75 -36.31 10.04
N MET A 321 -29.93 -35.99 9.50
CA MET A 321 -30.36 -36.31 8.14
C MET A 321 -30.82 -35.02 7.45
N MET A 322 -30.14 -34.63 6.37
CA MET A 322 -30.54 -33.52 5.50
C MET A 322 -30.59 -34.04 4.07
N ASN A 323 -31.74 -33.92 3.41
CA ASN A 323 -31.96 -34.42 2.04
C ASN A 323 -31.50 -35.88 1.82
N GLY A 324 -31.71 -36.75 2.82
CA GLY A 324 -31.31 -38.16 2.78
C GLY A 324 -29.81 -38.42 2.94
N ARG A 325 -29.01 -37.39 3.25
CA ARG A 325 -27.56 -37.49 3.53
C ARG A 325 -27.27 -37.26 5.00
N LEU A 326 -26.22 -37.91 5.50
CA LEU A 326 -25.70 -37.67 6.85
C LEU A 326 -25.11 -36.24 6.93
N GLY A 327 -25.39 -35.52 8.01
CA GLY A 327 -24.91 -34.14 8.19
C GLY A 327 -23.38 -33.98 8.07
N SER A 328 -22.60 -34.97 8.52
CA SER A 328 -21.13 -34.93 8.37
C SER A 328 -20.67 -35.04 6.91
N LYS A 329 -21.45 -35.71 6.05
CA LYS A 329 -21.14 -35.79 4.63
C LYS A 329 -21.40 -34.44 3.95
N VAL A 330 -22.46 -33.75 4.34
CA VAL A 330 -22.74 -32.37 3.89
C VAL A 330 -21.62 -31.43 4.30
N GLU A 331 -21.14 -31.51 5.55
CA GLU A 331 -20.00 -30.72 6.02
C GLU A 331 -18.73 -30.97 5.18
N GLN A 332 -18.39 -32.24 4.92
CA GLN A 332 -17.22 -32.59 4.12
C GLN A 332 -17.34 -32.10 2.67
N ASP A 333 -18.51 -32.27 2.06
CA ASP A 333 -18.77 -31.82 0.69
C ASP A 333 -18.70 -30.29 0.59
N VAL A 334 -19.24 -29.55 1.57
CA VAL A 334 -19.17 -28.09 1.63
C VAL A 334 -17.73 -27.60 1.83
N LYS A 335 -16.97 -28.21 2.75
CA LYS A 335 -15.54 -27.88 2.93
C LYS A 335 -14.75 -28.10 1.64
N GLY A 336 -14.99 -29.22 0.96
CA GLY A 336 -14.36 -29.53 -0.32
C GLY A 336 -14.71 -28.51 -1.41
N LEU A 337 -15.99 -28.15 -1.53
CA LEU A 337 -16.46 -27.14 -2.48
C LEU A 337 -15.85 -25.77 -2.20
N PHE A 338 -15.83 -25.35 -0.93
CA PHE A 338 -15.25 -24.07 -0.52
C PHE A 338 -13.78 -23.96 -0.94
N HIS A 339 -12.96 -24.97 -0.64
CA HIS A 339 -11.55 -24.98 -1.05
C HIS A 339 -11.37 -25.09 -2.58
N THR A 340 -12.28 -25.77 -3.27
CA THR A 340 -12.24 -25.84 -4.74
C THR A 340 -12.46 -24.45 -5.36
N ILE A 341 -13.46 -23.70 -4.88
CA ILE A 341 -13.76 -22.33 -5.36
C ILE A 341 -12.59 -21.39 -5.06
N LEU A 342 -11.99 -21.49 -3.85
CA LEU A 342 -10.82 -20.69 -3.49
C LEU A 342 -9.63 -20.96 -4.43
N ASN A 343 -9.32 -22.23 -4.71
CA ASN A 343 -8.19 -22.61 -5.54
C ASN A 343 -8.39 -22.25 -7.03
N GLU A 344 -9.62 -22.38 -7.54
CA GLU A 344 -9.96 -22.01 -8.92
C GLU A 344 -9.65 -20.53 -9.21
N LYS A 345 -9.96 -19.65 -8.26
CA LYS A 345 -9.70 -18.21 -8.38
C LYS A 345 -8.22 -17.85 -8.23
N GLN A 346 -7.45 -18.63 -7.45
CA GLN A 346 -6.02 -18.42 -7.26
C GLN A 346 -5.18 -18.88 -8.47
N SER A 347 -5.60 -19.94 -9.19
CA SER A 347 -4.83 -20.52 -10.30
C SER A 347 -4.63 -19.59 -11.50
N GLY A 348 -5.37 -18.49 -11.61
CA GLY A 348 -5.30 -17.56 -12.74
C GLY A 348 -4.54 -16.25 -12.50
N ARG A 349 -4.06 -15.99 -11.27
CA ARG A 349 -3.51 -14.67 -10.89
C ARG A 349 -2.23 -14.81 -10.06
N ILE A 350 -1.10 -14.57 -10.71
CA ILE A 350 0.21 -14.49 -10.04
C ILE A 350 0.34 -13.07 -9.48
N GLY A 351 -0.02 -12.90 -8.21
CA GLY A 351 0.14 -11.65 -7.46
C GLY A 351 -0.44 -11.77 -6.05
N VAL A 352 0.38 -11.49 -5.03
CA VAL A 352 0.03 -11.57 -3.60
C VAL A 352 -0.62 -10.25 -3.17
N ASP A 353 -1.75 -9.89 -3.78
CA ASP A 353 -2.55 -8.76 -3.31
C ASP A 353 -3.59 -9.26 -2.30
N ILE A 354 -3.52 -8.77 -1.08
CA ILE A 354 -4.38 -9.16 0.03
C ILE A 354 -5.84 -8.82 -0.27
N ASP A 355 -6.09 -7.72 -0.98
CA ASP A 355 -7.45 -7.32 -1.35
C ASP A 355 -8.05 -8.31 -2.38
N ILE A 356 -7.22 -8.88 -3.26
CA ILE A 356 -7.64 -9.93 -4.21
C ILE A 356 -7.92 -11.25 -3.47
N GLU A 357 -7.08 -11.60 -2.48
CA GLU A 357 -7.32 -12.76 -1.62
C GLU A 357 -8.64 -12.63 -0.84
N ALA A 358 -8.91 -11.45 -0.27
CA ALA A 358 -10.14 -11.19 0.47
C ALA A 358 -11.40 -11.31 -0.42
N ASP A 359 -11.38 -10.81 -1.66
CA ASP A 359 -12.52 -10.90 -2.57
C ASP A 359 -12.81 -12.35 -3.00
N ALA A 360 -11.77 -13.15 -3.24
CA ALA A 360 -11.93 -14.58 -3.51
C ALA A 360 -12.57 -15.32 -2.34
N ILE A 361 -12.19 -15.00 -1.09
CA ILE A 361 -12.79 -15.58 0.11
C ILE A 361 -14.25 -15.17 0.24
N VAL A 362 -14.57 -13.90 0.01
CA VAL A 362 -15.96 -13.43 0.05
C VAL A 362 -16.81 -14.17 -0.97
N HIS A 363 -16.36 -14.26 -2.22
CA HIS A 363 -17.08 -14.98 -3.26
C HIS A 363 -17.32 -16.45 -2.91
N ALA A 364 -16.30 -17.15 -2.40
CA ALA A 364 -16.45 -18.52 -1.94
C ALA A 364 -17.49 -18.64 -0.82
N ALA A 365 -17.48 -17.71 0.15
CA ALA A 365 -18.46 -17.68 1.23
C ALA A 365 -19.88 -17.38 0.72
N GLU A 366 -20.06 -16.40 -0.18
CA GLU A 366 -21.34 -16.06 -0.81
C GLU A 366 -21.95 -17.26 -1.55
N HIS A 367 -21.14 -18.00 -2.31
CA HIS A 367 -21.59 -19.20 -3.02
C HIS A 367 -22.08 -20.29 -2.06
N ILE A 368 -21.35 -20.52 -0.97
CA ILE A 368 -21.75 -21.52 0.03
C ILE A 368 -22.99 -21.08 0.80
N LEU A 369 -23.07 -19.80 1.22
CA LEU A 369 -24.24 -19.27 1.92
C LEU A 369 -25.49 -19.32 1.04
N GLY A 370 -25.36 -18.98 -0.25
CA GLY A 370 -26.43 -19.15 -1.23
C GLY A 370 -26.88 -20.61 -1.34
N ALA A 371 -25.95 -21.56 -1.45
CA ALA A 371 -26.28 -22.98 -1.56
C ALA A 371 -26.90 -23.59 -0.29
N LEU A 372 -26.58 -23.07 0.90
CA LEU A 372 -27.06 -23.62 2.18
C LEU A 372 -28.36 -22.99 2.66
N PHE A 373 -28.60 -21.71 2.36
CA PHE A 373 -29.70 -20.94 2.95
C PHE A 373 -30.69 -20.37 1.93
N CYS A 374 -30.36 -20.36 0.64
CA CYS A 374 -31.26 -19.90 -0.43
C CYS A 374 -31.70 -21.08 -1.28
N ASP A 375 -32.83 -21.70 -0.91
CA ASP A 375 -33.60 -22.53 -1.84
C ASP A 375 -34.45 -21.61 -2.73
N GLU A 376 -34.09 -21.45 -4.01
CA GLU A 376 -35.06 -21.30 -5.10
C GLU A 376 -34.40 -21.69 -6.46
N PRO A 377 -34.94 -22.69 -7.18
CA PRO A 377 -34.79 -22.80 -8.62
C PRO A 377 -35.64 -21.71 -9.31
N GLU A 378 -35.07 -21.02 -10.30
CA GLU A 378 -35.74 -20.06 -11.21
C GLU A 378 -36.11 -18.67 -10.67
N LYS A 379 -35.29 -17.66 -11.01
CA LYS A 379 -35.75 -16.34 -11.52
C LYS A 379 -34.63 -15.48 -12.11
N HIS A 380 -33.82 -16.08 -12.99
CA HIS A 380 -33.11 -15.31 -14.04
C HIS A 380 -33.74 -15.61 -15.40
N ALA A 381 -35.03 -15.30 -15.54
CA ALA A 381 -35.61 -15.12 -16.85
C ALA A 381 -35.03 -13.82 -17.45
N PHE A 382 -33.99 -13.98 -18.27
CA PHE A 382 -33.54 -12.94 -19.20
C PHE A 382 -34.74 -12.48 -20.03
N LYS A 383 -35.35 -11.36 -19.66
CA LYS A 383 -36.24 -10.61 -20.55
C LYS A 383 -35.38 -9.95 -21.63
N VAL A 384 -35.09 -10.70 -22.69
CA VAL A 384 -34.67 -10.12 -23.96
C VAL A 384 -35.87 -9.34 -24.50
N LYS A 385 -35.85 -8.02 -24.34
CA LYS A 385 -36.74 -7.13 -25.09
C LYS A 385 -36.31 -7.15 -26.55
N ALA A 386 -37.03 -7.91 -27.38
CA ALA A 386 -36.99 -7.73 -28.83
C ALA A 386 -37.57 -6.34 -29.16
N LYS A 387 -36.75 -5.46 -29.74
CA LYS A 387 -37.21 -4.25 -30.43
C LYS A 387 -37.90 -4.70 -31.73
N ARG A 388 -39.14 -4.25 -31.94
CA ARG A 388 -39.73 -4.11 -33.27
C ARG A 388 -39.41 -2.73 -33.82
#